data_AF-A0A4P2PV41-F1
#
_entry.id   AF-A0A4P2PV41-F1
#
_cell.length_a   1.000
_cell.length_b   1.000
_cell.length_c   1.000
_cell.angle_alpha   90.00
_cell.angle_beta   90.00
_cell.angle_gamma   90.00
#
_symmetry.space_group_name_H-M   'P 1'
#
loop_
_entity.id
_entity.type
_entity.pdbx_description
1 polymer ?
#
loop_
_entity_poly.entity_id
_entity_poly.type
_entity_poly.pdbx_seq_one_letter_code
_entity_poly.pdbx_strand_id
1 'polypeptide(L)'
;MMSSRVWTAFAIAGALCAGGCSSAAAIQEARISEQGGFRNPEHRLAAAEDAGYCSAEVLRWHYDEPAATLRLADARLMLDCCGKRAIHVERIDSLYEITERDEPDSAGGRCLEQCAFDLSVGVHDVPRSEVYVKLLRDVVDQQGSPSVVWSGTLDLGETAGAIVLDSTPADAGCQARSSSRRRNTTVAAR
;
A
#
# COMPACT_ATOMS: atom_id res chain seq x y z
N MET A 1 -49.19 40.05 -52.85
CA MET A 1 -49.87 38.75 -52.73
C MET A 1 -48.81 37.67 -52.54
N MET A 2 -48.97 36.86 -51.49
CA MET A 2 -48.33 35.55 -51.22
C MET A 2 -46.78 35.56 -51.12
N SER A 3 -46.19 35.63 -49.93
CA SER A 3 -46.08 34.58 -48.90
C SER A 3 -45.17 33.42 -49.33
N SER A 4 -43.95 33.38 -48.80
CA SER A 4 -43.15 32.17 -48.68
C SER A 4 -42.46 32.18 -47.32
N ARG A 5 -42.92 31.28 -46.46
CA ARG A 5 -42.57 31.15 -45.04
C ARG A 5 -41.20 30.49 -44.90
N VAL A 6 -40.34 31.10 -44.09
CA VAL A 6 -39.11 30.49 -43.57
C VAL A 6 -39.51 29.41 -42.56
N TRP A 7 -39.11 28.16 -42.81
CA TRP A 7 -39.22 27.06 -41.85
C TRP A 7 -37.83 26.77 -41.29
N THR A 8 -37.53 27.31 -40.10
CA THR A 8 -36.35 26.92 -39.33
C THR A 8 -36.73 25.76 -38.43
N ALA A 9 -36.26 24.56 -38.76
CA ALA A 9 -36.37 23.39 -37.89
C ALA A 9 -35.25 23.47 -36.83
N PHE A 10 -35.59 23.86 -35.60
CA PHE A 10 -34.72 23.64 -34.45
C PHE A 10 -35.02 22.25 -33.88
N ALA A 11 -34.13 21.30 -34.12
CA ALA A 11 -34.14 20.03 -33.41
C ALA A 11 -33.56 20.23 -32.01
N ILE A 12 -34.42 20.16 -30.99
CA ILE A 12 -34.04 19.99 -29.60
C ILE A 12 -34.07 18.48 -29.31
N ALA A 13 -32.89 17.88 -29.26
CA ALA A 13 -32.63 16.55 -28.70
C ALA A 13 -31.18 16.62 -28.20
N GLY A 14 -30.82 16.38 -26.95
CA GLY A 14 -31.46 15.64 -25.88
C GLY A 14 -30.28 15.29 -24.97
N ALA A 15 -30.05 16.12 -23.95
CA ALA A 15 -29.02 15.85 -22.95
C ALA A 15 -29.53 14.74 -22.03
N LEU A 16 -29.01 13.52 -22.22
CA LEU A 16 -29.15 12.42 -21.27
C LEU A 16 -27.75 11.92 -20.93
N CYS A 17 -27.20 12.49 -19.86
CA CYS A 17 -26.12 11.91 -19.09
C CYS A 17 -26.67 10.64 -18.40
N ALA A 18 -26.31 9.47 -18.92
CA ALA A 18 -26.32 8.22 -18.18
C ALA A 18 -24.88 7.69 -18.29
N GLY A 19 -24.06 7.85 -17.27
CA GLY A 19 -24.21 7.11 -16.02
C GLY A 19 -23.17 6.00 -15.98
N GLY A 20 -21.91 6.33 -16.31
CA GLY A 20 -20.75 5.52 -15.97
C GLY A 20 -20.07 6.21 -14.80
N CYS A 21 -20.56 5.99 -13.58
CA CYS A 21 -19.70 6.17 -12.41
C CYS A 21 -18.65 5.07 -12.48
N SER A 22 -17.61 5.31 -13.28
CA SER A 22 -16.33 4.66 -13.07
C SER A 22 -15.98 4.94 -11.62
N SER A 23 -16.10 3.94 -10.76
CA SER A 23 -15.40 3.97 -9.47
C SER A 23 -13.95 4.20 -9.85
N ALA A 24 -13.49 5.43 -9.70
CA ALA A 24 -12.12 5.78 -9.96
C ALA A 24 -11.31 4.91 -9.00
N ALA A 25 -10.58 3.94 -9.55
CA ALA A 25 -9.54 3.26 -8.80
C ALA A 25 -8.73 4.37 -8.16
N ALA A 26 -8.69 4.39 -6.83
CA ALA A 26 -7.89 5.38 -6.12
C ALA A 26 -6.50 5.34 -6.74
N ILE A 27 -6.00 6.50 -7.16
CA ILE A 27 -4.66 6.60 -7.73
C ILE A 27 -3.71 6.10 -6.63
N GLN A 28 -3.00 5.03 -6.94
CA GLN A 28 -2.24 4.25 -5.97
C GLN A 28 -0.75 4.46 -6.22
N GLU A 29 -0.06 5.07 -5.27
CA GLU A 29 1.40 4.93 -5.18
C GLU A 29 1.71 3.61 -4.47
N ALA A 30 1.63 2.48 -5.19
CA ALA A 30 2.02 1.19 -4.65
C ALA A 30 3.53 0.97 -4.77
N ARG A 31 4.17 0.54 -3.69
CA ARG A 31 5.59 0.15 -3.66
C ARG A 31 5.73 -1.13 -2.88
N ILE A 32 6.63 -1.98 -3.34
CA ILE A 32 6.98 -3.24 -2.70
C ILE A 32 8.50 -3.25 -2.61
N SER A 33 9.05 -3.63 -1.47
CA SER A 33 10.48 -3.71 -1.29
C SER A 33 11.07 -4.95 -1.96
N GLU A 34 12.37 -4.90 -2.19
CA GLU A 34 13.18 -6.11 -2.35
C GLU A 34 13.23 -6.90 -1.02
N GLN A 35 13.83 -8.08 -1.07
CA GLN A 35 14.12 -8.87 0.13
C GLN A 35 14.92 -8.05 1.15
N GLY A 36 14.46 -8.09 2.41
CA GLY A 36 15.04 -7.36 3.53
C GLY A 36 14.49 -5.95 3.75
N GLY A 37 13.40 -5.58 3.07
CA GLY A 37 12.69 -4.31 3.27
C GLY A 37 13.21 -3.13 2.45
N PHE A 38 12.52 -2.00 2.54
CA PHE A 38 12.89 -0.74 1.90
C PHE A 38 14.20 -0.20 2.47
N ARG A 39 15.10 0.18 1.56
CA ARG A 39 16.39 0.79 1.94
C ARG A 39 16.23 2.19 2.53
N ASN A 40 15.25 2.95 2.05
CA ASN A 40 14.91 4.27 2.59
C ASN A 40 13.85 4.09 3.71
N PRO A 41 14.14 4.44 4.97
CA PRO A 41 13.17 4.32 6.07
C PRO A 41 11.90 5.16 5.86
N GLU A 42 11.97 6.24 5.07
CA GLU A 42 10.78 7.05 4.74
C GLU A 42 9.71 6.25 4.00
N HIS A 43 10.09 5.25 3.21
CA HIS A 43 9.12 4.39 2.51
C HIS A 43 8.38 3.45 3.48
N ARG A 44 8.96 3.19 4.66
CA ARG A 44 8.29 2.47 5.76
C ARG A 44 7.53 3.41 6.69
N LEU A 45 7.57 4.73 6.45
CA LEU A 45 7.07 5.75 7.36
C LEU A 45 7.68 5.63 8.78
N ALA A 46 8.88 5.08 8.87
CA ALA A 46 9.59 4.89 10.13
C ALA A 46 10.51 6.07 10.41
N ALA A 47 10.68 6.42 11.70
CA ALA A 47 11.72 7.34 12.11
C ALA A 47 13.11 6.76 11.79
N ALA A 48 14.09 7.62 11.53
CA ALA A 48 15.45 7.19 11.18
C ALA A 48 16.12 6.33 12.29
N GLU A 49 15.67 6.48 13.54
CA GLU A 49 16.19 5.79 14.72
C GLU A 49 15.37 4.55 15.12
N ASP A 50 14.48 4.05 14.26
CA ASP A 50 13.66 2.86 14.54
C ASP A 50 14.53 1.58 14.61
N ALA A 51 15.10 1.37 15.80
CA ALA A 51 16.02 0.28 16.13
C ALA A 51 15.24 -1.00 16.46
N GLY A 52 14.53 -1.53 15.47
CA GLY A 52 13.67 -2.70 15.72
C GLY A 52 13.08 -3.33 14.48
N TYR A 53 13.69 -3.19 13.29
CA TYR A 53 13.04 -3.67 12.07
C TYR A 53 12.59 -5.13 12.16
N CYS A 54 13.42 -6.03 12.71
CA CYS A 54 13.09 -7.44 12.85
C CYS A 54 12.38 -7.81 14.16
N SER A 55 12.08 -6.86 15.05
CA SER A 55 11.44 -7.18 16.33
C SER A 55 9.92 -7.31 16.23
N ALA A 56 9.29 -6.70 15.22
CA ALA A 56 7.85 -6.73 15.03
C ALA A 56 7.45 -6.35 13.60
N GLU A 57 6.28 -6.77 13.15
CA GLU A 57 5.59 -6.26 11.96
C GLU A 57 4.66 -5.16 12.39
N VAL A 58 4.76 -4.05 11.68
CA VAL A 58 4.16 -2.80 12.10
C VAL A 58 3.58 -2.10 10.89
N LEU A 59 2.26 -1.92 10.91
CA LEU A 59 1.54 -1.05 10.00
C LEU A 59 1.70 0.39 10.47
N ARG A 60 2.38 1.20 9.68
CA ARG A 60 2.49 2.64 9.90
C ARG A 60 1.62 3.37 8.90
N TRP A 61 1.13 4.52 9.32
CA TRP A 61 0.36 5.40 8.44
C TRP A 61 0.75 6.86 8.67
N HIS A 62 0.58 7.66 7.63
CA HIS A 62 0.81 9.10 7.64
C HIS A 62 -0.21 9.78 6.73
N TYR A 63 -0.81 10.87 7.19
CA TYR A 63 -1.73 11.69 6.42
C TYR A 63 -1.06 13.02 6.03
N ASP A 64 -0.92 13.23 4.73
CA ASP A 64 -0.47 14.49 4.13
C ASP A 64 -1.70 15.33 3.79
N GLU A 65 -2.03 16.28 4.66
CA GLU A 65 -3.21 17.15 4.51
C GLU A 65 -3.15 18.04 3.25
N PRO A 66 -2.05 18.76 2.96
CA PRO A 66 -1.92 19.52 1.70
C PRO A 66 -2.19 18.69 0.45
N ALA A 67 -1.75 17.43 0.43
CA ALA A 67 -1.95 16.52 -0.69
C ALA A 67 -3.22 15.65 -0.58
N ALA A 68 -4.01 15.80 0.49
CA ALA A 68 -5.14 14.92 0.84
C ALA A 68 -4.81 13.42 0.67
N THR A 69 -3.62 13.01 1.09
CA THR A 69 -3.07 11.67 0.81
C THR A 69 -2.82 10.88 2.09
N LEU A 70 -3.49 9.74 2.22
CA LEU A 70 -3.20 8.73 3.25
C LEU A 70 -2.15 7.76 2.73
N ARG A 71 -0.98 7.72 3.37
CA ARG A 71 0.06 6.72 3.13
C ARG A 71 -0.03 5.65 4.20
N LEU A 72 0.04 4.39 3.79
CA LEU A 72 0.21 3.24 4.69
C LEU A 72 1.45 2.45 4.27
N ALA A 73 2.15 1.89 5.25
CA ALA A 73 3.27 1.01 5.04
C ALA A 73 3.21 -0.15 6.05
N ASP A 74 3.04 -1.38 5.56
CA ASP A 74 3.29 -2.58 6.34
C ASP A 74 4.76 -2.94 6.23
N ALA A 75 5.44 -2.99 7.36
CA ALA A 75 6.87 -3.22 7.44
C ALA A 75 7.18 -4.52 8.18
N ARG A 76 8.18 -5.26 7.68
CA ARG A 76 8.58 -6.59 8.18
C ARG A 76 7.54 -7.67 7.88
N LEU A 77 6.81 -7.61 6.78
CA LEU A 77 5.97 -8.73 6.37
C LEU A 77 6.84 -9.96 6.01
N MET A 78 6.69 -11.06 6.75
CA MET A 78 7.41 -12.32 6.49
C MET A 78 6.65 -13.19 5.48
N LEU A 79 7.18 -13.33 4.26
CA LEU A 79 6.59 -14.12 3.17
C LEU A 79 7.62 -15.05 2.54
N ASP A 80 7.15 -16.04 1.76
CA ASP A 80 8.04 -16.89 0.97
C ASP A 80 8.92 -16.02 0.06
N CYS A 81 10.24 -16.23 0.05
CA CYS A 81 11.20 -15.37 -0.66
C CYS A 81 11.00 -15.32 -2.18
N CYS A 82 10.41 -16.36 -2.77
CA CYS A 82 10.28 -16.54 -4.22
C CYS A 82 8.87 -16.28 -4.74
N GLY A 83 7.94 -15.88 -3.86
CA GLY A 83 6.62 -15.43 -4.26
C GLY A 83 6.63 -14.15 -5.10
N LYS A 84 5.60 -13.96 -5.90
CA LYS A 84 5.20 -12.66 -6.46
C LYS A 84 4.30 -11.97 -5.46
N ARG A 85 4.56 -10.69 -5.25
CA ARG A 85 3.84 -9.88 -4.27
C ARG A 85 3.13 -8.75 -4.99
N ALA A 86 1.93 -8.46 -4.54
CA ALA A 86 1.16 -7.31 -4.97
C ALA A 86 0.50 -6.65 -3.76
N ILE A 87 0.22 -5.36 -3.87
CA ILE A 87 -0.63 -4.65 -2.93
C ILE A 87 -1.68 -3.88 -3.72
N HIS A 88 -2.93 -3.97 -3.28
CA HIS A 88 -4.05 -3.27 -3.89
C HIS A 88 -4.88 -2.56 -2.82
N VAL A 89 -5.46 -1.43 -3.18
CA VAL A 89 -6.41 -0.70 -2.35
C VAL A 89 -7.73 -0.56 -3.07
N GLU A 90 -8.79 -0.98 -2.41
CA GLU A 90 -10.17 -0.70 -2.79
C GLU A 90 -10.76 0.31 -1.80
N ARG A 91 -11.46 1.32 -2.33
CA ARG A 91 -12.16 2.32 -1.54
C ARG A 91 -13.66 2.17 -1.73
N ILE A 92 -14.37 1.98 -0.62
CA ILE A 92 -15.83 1.91 -0.57
C ILE A 92 -16.28 2.96 0.45
N ASP A 93 -16.67 4.14 -0.02
CA ASP A 93 -16.98 5.31 0.81
C ASP A 93 -15.81 5.69 1.75
N SER A 94 -15.95 5.45 3.06
CA SER A 94 -14.96 5.67 4.12
C SER A 94 -14.20 4.40 4.55
N LEU A 95 -14.50 3.26 3.92
CA LEU A 95 -13.76 2.01 4.07
C LEU A 95 -12.64 1.95 3.03
N TYR A 96 -11.43 1.71 3.51
CA TYR A 96 -10.24 1.44 2.71
C TYR A 96 -9.82 -0.01 2.97
N GLU A 97 -10.08 -0.87 2.00
CA GLU A 97 -9.65 -2.26 2.04
C GLU A 97 -8.32 -2.40 1.30
N ILE A 98 -7.29 -2.82 2.02
CA ILE A 98 -5.93 -2.99 1.51
C ILE A 98 -5.67 -4.48 1.45
N THR A 99 -5.40 -5.01 0.26
CA THR A 99 -5.09 -6.43 0.07
C THR A 99 -3.64 -6.59 -0.32
N GLU A 100 -2.89 -7.29 0.53
CA GLU A 100 -1.55 -7.77 0.27
C GLU A 100 -1.65 -9.19 -0.27
N ARG A 101 -1.19 -9.39 -1.50
CA ARG A 101 -1.26 -10.67 -2.18
C ARG A 101 0.11 -11.28 -2.32
N ASP A 102 0.21 -12.56 -2.00
CA ASP A 102 1.41 -13.38 -2.13
C ASP A 102 1.07 -14.65 -2.91
N GLU A 103 1.66 -14.81 -4.09
CA GLU A 103 1.40 -15.94 -4.99
C GLU A 103 2.71 -16.61 -5.45
N PRO A 104 2.71 -17.91 -5.76
CA PRO A 104 3.90 -18.57 -6.27
C PRO A 104 4.42 -17.92 -7.56
N ASP A 105 5.74 -17.86 -7.75
CA ASP A 105 6.28 -17.49 -9.07
C ASP A 105 6.00 -18.61 -10.09
N SER A 106 5.55 -18.19 -11.27
CA SER A 106 5.19 -19.02 -12.42
C SER A 106 6.30 -19.97 -12.90
N ALA A 107 7.56 -19.68 -12.58
CA ALA A 107 8.72 -20.44 -13.04
C ALA A 107 9.30 -21.42 -12.00
N GLY A 108 8.97 -21.27 -10.70
CA GLY A 108 9.67 -21.98 -9.63
C GLY A 108 8.84 -22.37 -8.41
N GLY A 109 7.59 -21.91 -8.29
CA GLY A 109 6.77 -22.18 -7.12
C GLY A 109 7.24 -21.42 -5.87
N ARG A 110 7.02 -22.02 -4.70
CA ARG A 110 7.50 -21.53 -3.39
C ARG A 110 8.90 -22.08 -3.11
N CYS A 111 9.82 -21.28 -2.59
CA CYS A 111 11.15 -21.78 -2.19
C CYS A 111 11.25 -22.17 -0.72
N LEU A 112 10.17 -22.05 0.05
CA LEU A 112 10.04 -22.44 1.47
C LEU A 112 10.92 -21.64 2.45
N GLU A 113 11.74 -20.73 1.93
CA GLU A 113 12.48 -19.75 2.70
C GLU A 113 11.59 -18.54 2.97
N GLN A 114 11.55 -18.03 4.20
CA GLN A 114 10.86 -16.79 4.51
C GLN A 114 11.82 -15.61 4.45
N CYS A 115 11.36 -14.49 3.90
CA CYS A 115 12.08 -13.23 3.80
C CYS A 115 11.20 -12.10 4.30
N ALA A 116 11.83 -11.07 4.89
CA ALA A 116 11.13 -9.85 5.26
C ALA A 116 10.92 -8.94 4.03
N PHE A 117 9.72 -8.40 3.88
CA PHE A 117 9.33 -7.43 2.87
C PHE A 117 8.60 -6.25 3.51
N ASP A 118 8.60 -5.12 2.81
CA ASP A 118 7.77 -3.96 3.14
C ASP A 118 6.89 -3.64 1.95
N LEU A 119 5.61 -3.37 2.23
CA LEU A 119 4.62 -2.97 1.24
C LEU A 119 4.08 -1.61 1.66
N SER A 120 3.96 -0.67 0.71
CA SER A 120 3.40 0.65 0.99
C SER A 120 2.46 1.10 -0.11
N VAL A 121 1.41 1.82 0.28
CA VAL A 121 0.42 2.42 -0.61
C VAL A 121 0.16 3.86 -0.23
N GLY A 122 0.02 4.72 -1.23
CA GLY A 122 -0.56 6.05 -1.09
C GLY A 122 -1.97 6.08 -1.69
N VAL A 123 -2.93 6.60 -0.94
CA VAL A 123 -4.32 6.78 -1.35
C VAL A 123 -4.61 8.27 -1.38
N HIS A 124 -4.91 8.81 -2.56
CA HIS A 124 -5.25 10.23 -2.74
C HIS A 124 -6.73 10.50 -2.49
N ASP A 125 -7.09 11.79 -2.43
CA ASP A 125 -8.46 12.29 -2.25
C ASP A 125 -9.15 11.71 -1.01
N VAL A 126 -8.37 11.53 0.06
CA VAL A 126 -8.85 11.06 1.36
C VAL A 126 -9.23 12.28 2.19
N PRO A 127 -10.50 12.43 2.59
CA PRO A 127 -10.93 13.56 3.41
C PRO A 127 -10.27 13.48 4.79
N ARG A 128 -10.00 14.64 5.39
CA ARG A 128 -9.52 14.73 6.77
C ARG A 128 -10.67 14.39 7.73
N SER A 129 -10.86 13.11 8.01
CA SER A 129 -11.89 12.59 8.91
C SER A 129 -11.44 11.27 9.51
N GLU A 130 -12.27 10.68 10.38
CA GLU A 130 -12.12 9.27 10.70
C GLU A 130 -12.37 8.43 9.44
N VAL A 131 -11.53 7.42 9.22
CA VAL A 131 -11.67 6.44 8.14
C VAL A 131 -11.52 5.04 8.71
N TYR A 132 -12.23 4.07 8.13
CA TYR A 132 -12.09 2.67 8.51
C TYR A 132 -11.12 1.99 7.54
N VAL A 133 -10.13 1.29 8.07
CA VAL A 133 -9.14 0.57 7.29
C VAL A 133 -9.22 -0.91 7.61
N LYS A 134 -9.12 -1.74 6.58
CA LYS A 134 -9.09 -3.20 6.67
C LYS A 134 -7.91 -3.73 5.87
N LEU A 135 -6.93 -4.30 6.56
CA LEU A 135 -5.77 -4.95 5.95
C LEU A 135 -6.04 -6.45 5.80
N LEU A 136 -5.92 -6.92 4.57
CA LEU A 136 -6.11 -8.30 4.17
C LEU A 136 -4.83 -8.90 3.64
N ARG A 137 -4.63 -10.20 3.90
CA ARG A 137 -3.53 -10.99 3.33
C ARG A 137 -4.08 -12.19 2.58
N ASP A 138 -3.80 -12.20 1.28
CA ASP A 138 -4.22 -13.21 0.30
C ASP A 138 -3.03 -14.06 -0.13
N VAL A 139 -2.90 -15.25 0.46
CA VAL A 139 -1.90 -16.25 0.05
C VAL A 139 -2.57 -17.24 -0.90
N VAL A 140 -2.35 -17.06 -2.19
CA VAL A 140 -3.21 -17.60 -3.26
C VAL A 140 -3.26 -19.13 -3.32
N ASP A 141 -2.19 -19.78 -2.89
CA ASP A 141 -2.04 -21.24 -2.83
C ASP A 141 -2.46 -21.86 -1.49
N GLN A 142 -2.92 -21.04 -0.54
CA GLN A 142 -3.59 -21.52 0.67
C GLN A 142 -5.11 -21.60 0.43
N GLN A 143 -5.75 -22.66 0.92
CA GLN A 143 -7.20 -22.79 0.81
C GLN A 143 -7.89 -21.77 1.72
N GLY A 144 -8.78 -20.96 1.16
CA GLY A 144 -9.61 -20.03 1.92
C GLY A 144 -9.87 -18.72 1.20
N SER A 145 -10.49 -17.79 1.92
CA SER A 145 -10.55 -16.37 1.54
C SER A 145 -9.36 -15.62 2.15
N PRO A 146 -9.02 -14.42 1.63
CA PRO A 146 -8.01 -13.57 2.25
C PRO A 146 -8.25 -13.40 3.76
N SER A 147 -7.18 -13.53 4.54
CA SER A 147 -7.22 -13.39 5.99
C SER A 147 -7.22 -11.93 6.40
N VAL A 148 -8.01 -11.57 7.41
CA VAL A 148 -7.95 -10.21 8.00
C VAL A 148 -6.75 -10.15 8.93
N VAL A 149 -5.75 -9.34 8.57
CA VAL A 149 -4.56 -9.10 9.40
C VAL A 149 -4.88 -8.06 10.47
N TRP A 150 -5.55 -6.99 10.07
CA TRP A 150 -5.98 -5.93 10.98
C TRP A 150 -7.18 -5.18 10.42
N SER A 151 -8.01 -4.65 11.31
CA SER A 151 -9.06 -3.72 10.95
C SER A 151 -9.34 -2.73 12.08
N GLY A 152 -9.54 -1.47 11.75
CA GLY A 152 -9.83 -0.44 12.73
C GLY A 152 -10.03 0.93 12.11
N THR A 153 -10.36 1.90 12.97
CA THR A 153 -10.50 3.30 12.58
C THR A 153 -9.18 4.04 12.73
N LEU A 154 -8.84 4.86 11.73
CA LEU A 154 -7.77 5.84 11.82
C LEU A 154 -8.40 7.24 11.92
N ASP A 155 -7.97 8.02 12.91
CA ASP A 155 -8.32 9.44 13.00
C ASP A 155 -7.30 10.27 12.23
N LEU A 156 -7.69 10.78 11.05
CA LEU A 156 -6.82 11.62 10.21
C LEU A 156 -6.76 13.08 10.70
N GLY A 157 -7.37 13.38 11.85
CA GLY A 157 -7.01 14.53 12.67
C GLY A 157 -5.55 14.48 13.10
N GLU A 158 -5.07 13.28 13.43
CA GLU A 158 -3.66 12.97 13.66
C GLU A 158 -2.91 12.82 12.32
N THR A 159 -1.63 13.19 12.30
CA THR A 159 -0.84 13.16 11.05
C THR A 159 -0.13 11.84 10.81
N ALA A 160 0.03 11.01 11.84
CA ALA A 160 0.69 9.71 11.74
C ALA A 160 0.33 8.77 12.89
N GLY A 161 0.54 7.48 12.67
CA GLY A 161 0.43 6.46 13.72
C GLY A 161 1.07 5.13 13.34
N ALA A 162 1.12 4.22 14.30
CA ALA A 162 1.71 2.90 14.15
C ALA A 162 0.88 1.84 14.91
N ILE A 163 0.70 0.68 14.29
CA ILE A 163 0.01 -0.48 14.85
C ILE A 163 0.95 -1.68 14.74
N VAL A 164 1.23 -2.34 15.86
CA VAL A 164 1.96 -3.62 15.86
C VAL A 164 0.99 -4.72 15.41
N LEU A 165 1.24 -5.30 14.24
CA LEU A 165 0.44 -6.40 13.68
C LEU A 165 0.88 -7.75 14.28
N ASP A 166 2.20 -7.94 14.40
CA ASP A 166 2.79 -9.12 15.01
C ASP A 166 4.05 -8.73 15.80
N SER A 167 4.02 -9.00 17.10
CA SER A 167 5.11 -8.69 18.04
C SER A 167 6.19 -9.77 18.10
N THR A 168 6.06 -10.84 17.33
CA THR A 168 7.04 -11.92 17.28
C THR A 168 8.29 -11.44 16.56
N PRO A 169 9.49 -11.53 17.17
CA PRO A 169 10.73 -11.26 16.49
C PRO A 169 10.94 -12.25 15.34
N ALA A 170 11.42 -11.73 14.20
CA ALA A 170 11.82 -12.55 13.07
C ALA A 170 13.32 -12.83 13.14
N ASP A 171 13.68 -14.10 13.29
CA ASP A 171 15.07 -14.53 13.34
C ASP A 171 15.63 -14.78 11.92
N ALA A 172 15.24 -15.91 11.30
CA ALA A 172 15.70 -16.28 9.97
C ALA A 172 15.01 -15.44 8.88
N GLY A 173 15.78 -14.98 7.88
CA GLY A 173 15.23 -14.24 6.75
C GLY A 173 14.91 -12.76 6.99
N CYS A 174 14.98 -12.31 8.24
CA CYS A 174 14.96 -10.89 8.59
C CYS A 174 16.34 -10.48 9.10
N GLN A 175 17.06 -9.68 8.31
CA GLN A 175 18.31 -9.10 8.77
C GLN A 175 18.04 -7.66 9.16
N ALA A 176 18.09 -7.38 10.47
CA ALA A 176 18.19 -6.00 10.94
C ALA A 176 19.42 -5.42 10.25
N ARG A 177 19.22 -4.49 9.32
CA ARG A 177 20.32 -3.95 8.53
C ARG A 177 21.18 -3.16 9.51
N SER A 178 22.19 -3.83 10.07
CA SER A 178 23.20 -3.20 10.92
C SER A 178 23.65 -1.97 10.17
N SER A 179 23.47 -0.78 10.77
CA SER A 179 23.96 0.50 10.29
C SER A 179 25.25 0.26 9.50
N SER A 180 25.22 0.56 8.21
CA SER A 180 26.31 0.39 7.24
C SER A 180 27.65 0.05 7.91
N ARG A 181 28.11 -1.21 7.78
CA ARG A 181 29.48 -1.57 8.16
C ARG A 181 30.39 -0.65 7.36
N ARG A 182 30.83 0.43 7.99
CA ARG A 182 31.76 1.43 7.44
C ARG A 182 32.96 0.61 7.00
N ARG A 183 33.12 0.42 5.68
CA ARG A 183 34.34 -0.16 5.13
C ARG A 183 35.43 0.83 5.51
N ASN A 184 36.17 0.52 6.58
CA ASN A 184 37.46 1.14 6.83
C ASN A 184 38.36 0.67 5.70
N THR A 185 38.38 1.44 4.61
CA THR A 185 39.39 1.30 3.57
C THR A 185 40.70 1.78 4.18
N THR A 186 41.46 0.86 4.76
CA THR A 186 42.85 1.14 5.11
C THR A 186 43.63 1.21 3.80
N VAL A 187 43.77 2.42 3.26
CA VAL A 187 44.74 2.67 2.19
C VAL A 187 46.11 2.61 2.84
N ALA A 188 46.83 1.52 2.61
CA ALA A 188 48.24 1.45 2.93
C ALA A 188 48.99 2.40 1.99
N ALA A 189 49.52 3.49 2.55
CA ALA A 189 50.51 4.30 1.87
C ALA A 189 51.82 3.49 1.75
N ARG A 190 52.39 3.45 0.55
CA ARG A 190 53.77 3.04 0.28
C ARG A 190 54.59 4.28 -0.03
#